data_AF-A0A7K2LQB0-F1
#
_entry.id   AF-A0A7K2LQB0-F1
#
_cell.length_a   1.000
_cell.length_b   1.000
_cell.length_c   1.000
_cell.angle_alpha   90.00
_cell.angle_beta   90.00
_cell.angle_gamma   90.00
#
_symmetry.space_group_name_H-M   'P 1'
#
loop_
_entity.id
_entity.type
_entity.pdbx_description
1 polymer ?
#
loop_
_entity_poly.entity_id
_entity_poly.type
_entity_poly.pdbx_seq_one_letter_code
_entity_poly.pdbx_strand_id
1 'polypeptide(L)'
;GDLTLTAGSLAVDLAVTSPDGADTPAPLTVACTLDDEKAPGHGLLATVPVGAGASGPSRTPSGSAAPSPSSSPASPDQTPSARTAGPRTQRPPEVAVQSPGSPAAGDAPTCRYDTSHPADEMSLNGYITGYANVRKQKAAALLPPSCALIEQGQPDFQFPTGDGPAVIAQHSEGQLSYQGRRQTAPFKATFLTFDFVPATATMVLEQTGPLTIDSLGHMDMTTFYTTMDTYIRVPLVLKVTSLTVNGTPLDVGSSCRTSAPLSSPDPEAASHPGDHLVLRGRGEYAAGEPATGYILLSGGPLTGEATIPAFTGCTSGGENLDRLLTASVSGPGNYIKQIQGQTCGVANPVEGQCTEDLQPAQIPVPER
;
A
#
# COMPACT_ATOMS: atom_id res chain seq x y z
N GLY A 1 -19.53 32.82 4.99
CA GLY A 1 -18.62 33.72 5.73
C GLY A 1 -17.27 33.07 5.80
N ASP A 2 -16.20 33.85 5.87
CA ASP A 2 -14.84 33.30 5.84
C ASP A 2 -14.31 33.09 7.26
N LEU A 3 -13.68 31.93 7.49
CA LEU A 3 -12.96 31.59 8.70
C LEU A 3 -11.46 31.80 8.44
N THR A 4 -10.84 32.72 9.17
CA THR A 4 -9.39 32.97 9.09
C THR A 4 -8.65 32.24 10.20
N LEU A 5 -7.54 31.58 9.85
CA LEU A 5 -6.62 30.93 10.78
C LEU A 5 -5.32 31.73 10.82
N THR A 6 -4.89 32.14 12.01
CA THR A 6 -3.64 32.90 12.23
C THR A 6 -2.72 32.18 13.22
N ALA A 7 -1.41 32.28 13.03
CA ALA A 7 -0.42 31.75 13.95
C ALA A 7 -0.45 32.54 15.27
N GLY A 8 -0.53 31.83 16.38
CA GLY A 8 -0.42 32.39 17.73
C GLY A 8 0.95 32.11 18.36
N SER A 9 1.15 32.62 19.57
CA SER A 9 2.33 32.31 20.38
C SER A 9 2.41 30.81 20.69
N LEU A 10 3.61 30.24 20.59
CA LEU A 10 3.89 28.84 20.88
C LEU A 10 4.88 28.75 22.05
N ALA A 11 4.55 27.96 23.06
CA ALA A 11 5.49 27.58 24.10
C ALA A 11 5.71 26.06 24.07
N VAL A 12 6.97 25.64 24.12
CA VAL A 12 7.37 24.23 24.15
C VAL A 12 8.22 23.98 25.38
N ASP A 13 7.80 23.02 26.21
CA ASP A 13 8.58 22.56 27.35
C ASP A 13 9.48 21.40 26.93
N LEU A 14 10.79 21.60 27.06
CA LEU A 14 11.80 20.56 26.83
C LEU A 14 12.21 19.97 28.17
N ALA A 15 11.74 18.76 28.44
CA ALA A 15 12.19 17.93 29.55
C ALA A 15 13.10 16.81 29.00
N VAL A 16 14.33 16.74 29.52
CA VAL A 16 15.28 15.68 29.18
C VAL A 16 15.18 14.60 30.24
N THR A 17 14.95 13.34 29.86
CA THR A 17 14.97 12.22 30.80
C THR A 17 16.30 11.47 30.68
N SER A 18 17.06 11.38 31.77
CA SER A 18 18.28 10.56 31.83
C SER A 18 17.96 9.14 32.31
N PRO A 19 18.39 8.07 31.60
CA PRO A 19 18.08 6.69 31.97
C PRO A 19 18.82 6.18 33.22
N ASP A 20 19.90 6.85 33.66
CA ASP A 20 20.83 6.30 34.67
C ASP A 20 20.74 6.96 36.06
N GLY A 21 19.62 7.60 36.41
CA GLY A 21 19.41 8.15 37.76
C GLY A 21 20.34 9.31 38.15
N ALA A 22 21.07 9.88 37.20
CA ALA A 22 21.83 11.12 37.38
C ALA A 22 20.89 12.34 37.35
N ASP A 23 21.30 13.42 38.05
CA ASP A 23 20.55 14.67 38.21
C ASP A 23 19.93 15.13 36.90
N THR A 24 18.61 15.07 36.84
CA THR A 24 17.84 15.46 35.65
C THR A 24 17.82 16.99 35.58
N PRO A 25 18.25 17.61 34.47
CA PRO A 25 18.21 19.06 34.33
C PRO A 25 16.78 19.58 34.49
N ALA A 26 16.63 20.77 35.08
CA ALA A 26 15.33 21.42 35.15
C ALA A 26 14.77 21.62 33.72
N PRO A 27 13.46 21.41 33.52
CA PRO A 27 12.84 21.59 32.22
C PRO A 27 13.02 23.03 31.71
N LEU A 28 13.26 23.16 30.41
CA LEU A 28 13.42 24.45 29.75
C LEU A 28 12.18 24.75 28.92
N THR A 29 11.50 25.84 29.23
CA THR A 29 10.42 26.37 28.38
C THR A 29 11.02 27.29 27.32
N VAL A 30 10.78 26.96 26.05
CA VAL A 30 11.09 27.82 24.91
C VAL A 30 9.79 28.47 24.46
N ALA A 31 9.70 29.80 24.58
CA ALA A 31 8.57 30.58 24.12
C ALA A 31 8.91 31.30 22.81
N CYS A 32 8.07 31.10 21.79
CA CYS A 32 8.10 31.78 20.52
C CYS A 32 6.87 32.68 20.42
N THR A 33 7.09 33.97 20.23
CA THR A 33 6.02 34.95 19.96
C THR A 33 6.17 35.46 18.53
N LEU A 34 5.05 35.71 17.87
CA LEU A 34 5.05 36.27 16.54
C LEU A 34 5.51 37.73 16.62
N ASP A 35 6.45 38.13 15.77
CA ASP A 35 6.83 39.54 15.61
C ASP A 35 5.86 40.18 14.60
N ASP A 36 4.83 40.85 15.11
CA ASP A 36 3.72 41.41 14.34
C ASP A 36 4.17 42.43 13.27
N GLU A 37 5.36 43.03 13.43
CA GLU A 37 5.95 43.99 12.48
C GLU A 37 6.69 43.29 11.33
N LYS A 38 7.14 42.05 11.53
CA LYS A 38 7.96 41.29 10.56
C LYS A 38 7.22 40.12 9.92
N ALA A 39 6.07 39.72 10.45
CA ALA A 39 5.29 38.62 9.93
C ALA A 39 4.41 39.07 8.74
N PRO A 40 4.60 38.51 7.52
CA PRO A 40 3.74 38.80 6.38
C PRO A 40 2.28 38.48 6.71
N GLY A 41 1.38 39.44 6.52
CA GLY A 41 -0.06 39.24 6.75
C GLY A 41 -0.44 38.95 8.20
N HIS A 42 0.31 39.44 9.19
CA HIS A 42 0.05 39.26 10.63
C HIS A 42 -0.11 37.79 11.04
N GLY A 43 0.67 36.90 10.43
CA GLY A 43 0.63 35.47 10.74
C GLY A 43 -0.59 34.74 10.16
N LEU A 44 -1.26 35.28 9.14
CA LEU A 44 -2.33 34.57 8.44
C LEU A 44 -1.81 33.26 7.83
N LEU A 45 -2.37 32.14 8.29
CA LEU A 45 -2.04 30.79 7.82
C LEU A 45 -2.98 30.36 6.69
N ALA A 46 -4.28 30.62 6.83
CA ALA A 46 -5.28 30.26 5.82
C ALA A 46 -6.57 31.06 5.99
N THR A 47 -7.34 31.15 4.90
CA THR A 47 -8.74 31.61 4.92
C THR A 47 -9.60 30.51 4.31
N VAL A 48 -10.57 30.01 5.08
CA VAL A 48 -11.48 28.93 4.69
C VAL A 48 -12.88 29.51 4.50
N PRO A 49 -13.46 29.47 3.29
CA PRO A 49 -14.83 29.92 3.09
C PRO A 49 -15.82 28.93 3.72
N VAL A 50 -16.64 29.41 4.65
CA VAL A 50 -17.69 28.63 5.32
C VAL A 50 -19.05 29.01 4.73
N GLY A 51 -19.61 28.10 3.92
CA GLY A 51 -20.97 28.21 3.42
C GLY A 51 -22.00 27.83 4.49
N ALA A 52 -23.08 28.59 4.62
CA ALA A 52 -24.23 28.17 5.42
C ALA A 52 -24.95 27.04 4.67
N GLY A 53 -24.87 25.82 5.20
CA GLY A 53 -25.65 24.70 4.68
C GLY A 53 -27.12 24.85 5.03
N ALA A 54 -27.99 24.84 4.01
CA ALA A 54 -29.39 24.46 4.15
C ALA A 54 -29.83 23.69 2.88
N SER A 55 -30.23 22.45 3.10
CA SER A 55 -31.31 21.67 2.46
C SER A 55 -31.68 21.98 0.99
N GLY A 56 -31.54 20.98 0.10
CA GLY A 56 -31.97 21.08 -1.32
C GLY A 56 -33.49 21.09 -1.54
N PRO A 57 -34.01 20.84 -2.76
CA PRO A 57 -33.41 20.94 -4.09
C PRO A 57 -34.12 21.98 -5.01
N SER A 58 -33.48 22.31 -6.13
CA SER A 58 -34.08 22.80 -7.40
C SER A 58 -34.91 24.10 -7.39
N ARG A 59 -34.34 25.19 -7.93
CA ARG A 59 -34.80 25.85 -9.18
C ARG A 59 -34.12 27.21 -9.38
N THR A 60 -33.79 27.46 -10.64
CA THR A 60 -33.25 28.66 -11.28
C THR A 60 -34.09 29.92 -11.05
N PRO A 61 -33.49 31.13 -11.11
CA PRO A 61 -34.21 32.34 -11.49
C PRO A 61 -33.84 32.79 -12.91
N SER A 62 -34.91 32.99 -13.68
CA SER A 62 -34.98 33.57 -15.03
C SER A 62 -34.30 34.92 -15.18
N GLY A 63 -33.84 35.17 -16.41
CA GLY A 63 -33.51 36.49 -16.91
C GLY A 63 -34.72 37.38 -17.23
N SER A 64 -34.42 38.64 -17.52
CA SER A 64 -35.28 39.68 -18.11
C SER A 64 -34.50 40.29 -19.29
N ALA A 65 -35.04 40.67 -20.44
CA ALA A 65 -36.39 40.67 -21.01
C ALA A 65 -36.30 40.71 -22.57
N ALA A 66 -37.45 40.44 -23.20
CA ALA A 66 -37.82 40.26 -24.63
C ALA A 66 -37.56 41.50 -25.56
N PRO A 67 -37.85 41.50 -26.90
CA PRO A 67 -38.71 40.59 -27.69
C PRO A 67 -38.24 40.13 -29.10
N SER A 68 -39.01 39.18 -29.66
CA SER A 68 -38.99 38.54 -31.00
C SER A 68 -39.35 39.50 -32.17
N PRO A 69 -39.45 39.09 -33.47
CA PRO A 69 -39.31 37.75 -34.08
C PRO A 69 -38.54 37.67 -35.44
N SER A 70 -38.53 36.46 -36.00
CA SER A 70 -38.52 36.07 -37.44
C SER A 70 -37.25 35.56 -38.15
N SER A 71 -37.44 34.35 -38.72
CA SER A 71 -36.85 33.73 -39.93
C SER A 71 -35.35 33.42 -40.05
N SER A 72 -35.05 32.12 -40.17
CA SER A 72 -33.96 31.51 -40.97
C SER A 72 -33.93 32.06 -42.42
N PRO A 73 -32.84 32.01 -43.22
CA PRO A 73 -31.98 30.83 -43.40
C PRO A 73 -30.48 31.05 -43.77
N ALA A 74 -29.77 29.91 -43.85
CA ALA A 74 -28.66 29.56 -44.74
C ALA A 74 -27.25 30.21 -44.57
N SER A 75 -26.27 29.31 -44.46
CA SER A 75 -24.80 29.44 -44.59
C SER A 75 -24.36 30.13 -45.89
N PRO A 76 -23.11 30.64 -46.07
CA PRO A 76 -21.91 29.79 -46.13
C PRO A 76 -20.56 30.40 -45.65
N ASP A 77 -19.68 29.51 -45.21
CA ASP A 77 -18.25 29.37 -45.54
C ASP A 77 -17.27 30.57 -45.70
N GLN A 78 -16.08 30.32 -45.14
CA GLN A 78 -14.73 30.80 -45.52
C GLN A 78 -14.14 32.08 -44.88
N THR A 79 -13.24 31.80 -43.92
CA THR A 79 -11.97 32.45 -43.48
C THR A 79 -11.37 33.57 -44.34
N PRO A 80 -10.68 34.59 -43.75
CA PRO A 80 -9.30 34.37 -43.26
C PRO A 80 -8.77 35.23 -42.06
N SER A 81 -7.88 34.57 -41.29
CA SER A 81 -6.74 35.02 -40.46
C SER A 81 -6.56 36.49 -40.01
N ALA A 82 -6.41 36.69 -38.68
CA ALA A 82 -5.25 37.38 -38.08
C ALA A 82 -5.20 37.28 -36.53
N ARG A 83 -4.10 36.69 -36.04
CA ARG A 83 -3.34 36.89 -34.78
C ARG A 83 -3.95 37.76 -33.65
N THR A 84 -3.95 37.24 -32.42
CA THR A 84 -2.99 37.54 -31.32
C THR A 84 -3.49 36.97 -29.98
N ALA A 85 -2.55 36.53 -29.13
CA ALA A 85 -2.73 35.84 -27.86
C ALA A 85 -3.44 36.65 -26.74
N GLY A 86 -4.14 35.93 -25.85
CA GLY A 86 -4.73 36.40 -24.59
C GLY A 86 -5.19 35.22 -23.71
N PRO A 87 -5.35 35.35 -22.38
CA PRO A 87 -4.70 34.46 -21.41
C PRO A 87 -5.54 33.28 -20.88
N ARG A 88 -4.82 32.17 -20.62
CA ARG A 88 -5.29 30.96 -19.92
C ARG A 88 -5.76 31.28 -18.50
N THR A 89 -7.05 31.11 -18.25
CA THR A 89 -7.61 31.06 -16.90
C THR A 89 -7.37 29.66 -16.32
N GLN A 90 -6.65 29.63 -15.20
CA GLN A 90 -6.25 28.43 -14.48
C GLN A 90 -7.47 27.79 -13.82
N ARG A 91 -7.79 26.57 -14.28
CA ARG A 91 -8.68 25.65 -13.57
C ARG A 91 -7.92 25.12 -12.35
N PRO A 92 -8.51 25.09 -11.13
CA PRO A 92 -7.91 24.41 -10.00
C PRO A 92 -7.65 22.93 -10.37
N PRO A 93 -6.53 22.32 -9.94
CA PRO A 93 -6.32 20.92 -10.21
C PRO A 93 -7.39 20.11 -9.49
N GLU A 94 -8.17 19.41 -10.29
CA GLU A 94 -9.06 18.35 -9.85
C GLU A 94 -8.19 17.31 -9.16
N VAL A 95 -8.33 17.15 -7.84
CA VAL A 95 -7.75 16.02 -7.11
C VAL A 95 -8.47 14.80 -7.64
N ALA A 96 -7.86 14.19 -8.66
CA ALA A 96 -8.32 12.93 -9.21
C ALA A 96 -8.21 11.89 -8.09
N VAL A 97 -9.35 11.60 -7.44
CA VAL A 97 -9.55 10.32 -6.80
C VAL A 97 -9.63 9.32 -7.95
N GLN A 98 -8.47 8.88 -8.43
CA GLN A 98 -8.40 7.71 -9.28
C GLN A 98 -8.87 6.54 -8.41
N SER A 99 -10.08 6.04 -8.68
CA SER A 99 -10.36 4.63 -8.41
C SER A 99 -9.22 3.85 -9.07
N PRO A 100 -8.51 2.95 -8.37
CA PRO A 100 -7.50 2.13 -9.02
C PRO A 100 -8.23 1.27 -10.05
N GLY A 101 -8.10 1.61 -11.33
CA GLY A 101 -8.31 0.65 -12.39
C GLY A 101 -7.28 -0.46 -12.23
N SER A 102 -7.56 -1.64 -12.81
CA SER A 102 -6.59 -2.71 -12.88
C SER A 102 -5.24 -2.16 -13.37
N PRO A 103 -4.11 -2.51 -12.72
CA PRO A 103 -2.80 -2.16 -13.24
C PRO A 103 -2.72 -2.58 -14.71
N ALA A 104 -2.21 -1.71 -15.58
CA ALA A 104 -1.98 -2.13 -16.96
C ALA A 104 -0.94 -3.25 -16.98
N ALA A 105 -1.00 -4.17 -17.94
CA ALA A 105 -0.04 -5.27 -18.05
C ALA A 105 1.45 -4.82 -18.11
N GLY A 106 1.71 -3.55 -18.47
CA GLY A 106 3.04 -2.95 -18.46
C GLY A 106 3.55 -2.48 -17.09
N ASP A 107 2.70 -2.43 -16.07
CA ASP A 107 3.06 -1.94 -14.73
C ASP A 107 3.49 -3.06 -13.78
N ALA A 108 3.23 -4.32 -14.12
CA ALA A 108 3.65 -5.48 -13.33
C ALA A 108 5.08 -5.91 -13.70
N PRO A 109 5.91 -6.29 -12.70
CA PRO A 109 7.22 -6.84 -12.99
C PRO A 109 7.11 -8.19 -13.71
N THR A 110 8.18 -8.60 -14.40
CA THR A 110 8.28 -9.96 -14.93
C THR A 110 8.12 -10.96 -13.78
N CYS A 111 7.23 -11.93 -13.95
CA CYS A 111 6.99 -12.98 -12.96
C CYS A 111 7.09 -14.36 -13.58
N ARG A 112 8.31 -14.83 -13.80
CA ARG A 112 8.58 -16.17 -14.32
C ARG A 112 9.84 -16.75 -13.70
N TYR A 113 9.90 -18.07 -13.73
CA TYR A 113 11.11 -18.83 -13.50
C TYR A 113 12.07 -18.64 -14.68
N ASP A 114 13.36 -18.75 -14.43
CA ASP A 114 14.40 -18.59 -15.45
C ASP A 114 15.54 -19.59 -15.20
N THR A 115 16.61 -19.51 -15.99
CA THR A 115 17.72 -20.46 -15.85
C THR A 115 18.48 -20.33 -14.53
N SER A 116 18.37 -19.21 -13.82
CA SER A 116 18.94 -19.02 -12.48
C SER A 116 18.05 -19.60 -11.38
N HIS A 117 16.75 -19.73 -11.64
CA HIS A 117 15.76 -20.34 -10.75
C HIS A 117 14.85 -21.21 -11.62
N PRO A 118 15.29 -22.45 -11.96
CA PRO A 118 14.52 -23.32 -12.84
C PRO A 118 13.25 -23.81 -12.13
N ALA A 119 12.15 -23.88 -12.88
CA ALA A 119 10.90 -24.45 -12.38
C ALA A 119 10.96 -25.99 -12.33
N ASP A 120 10.27 -26.56 -11.36
CA ASP A 120 9.94 -27.98 -11.25
C ASP A 120 8.42 -28.23 -11.42
N GLU A 121 7.98 -29.46 -11.19
CA GLU A 121 6.58 -29.88 -11.37
C GLU A 121 5.60 -29.17 -10.42
N MET A 122 6.08 -28.69 -9.27
CA MET A 122 5.30 -28.04 -8.23
C MET A 122 5.53 -26.52 -8.17
N SER A 123 6.36 -25.98 -9.06
CA SER A 123 6.60 -24.55 -9.18
C SER A 123 5.37 -23.79 -9.68
N LEU A 124 4.98 -22.79 -8.90
CA LEU A 124 3.93 -21.83 -9.19
C LEU A 124 4.53 -20.42 -9.19
N ASN A 125 4.02 -19.55 -10.05
CA ASN A 125 4.24 -18.12 -9.93
C ASN A 125 2.90 -17.38 -9.79
N GLY A 126 2.93 -16.25 -9.11
CA GLY A 126 1.74 -15.45 -8.84
C GLY A 126 2.09 -13.98 -8.61
N TYR A 127 1.16 -13.11 -9.01
CA TYR A 127 1.23 -11.70 -8.63
C TYR A 127 0.53 -11.47 -7.30
N ILE A 128 1.11 -10.60 -6.47
CA ILE A 128 0.49 -10.08 -5.25
C ILE A 128 0.44 -8.55 -5.31
N THR A 129 -0.62 -7.95 -4.75
CA THR A 129 -0.78 -6.49 -4.61
C THR A 129 -1.71 -6.20 -3.43
N GLY A 130 -1.85 -4.95 -2.98
CA GLY A 130 -2.77 -4.66 -1.90
C GLY A 130 -2.57 -3.29 -1.27
N TYR A 131 -3.10 -3.11 -0.08
CA TYR A 131 -2.88 -1.92 0.73
C TYR A 131 -2.30 -2.29 2.10
N ALA A 132 -1.38 -1.46 2.57
CA ALA A 132 -0.87 -1.50 3.93
C ALA A 132 -1.10 -0.15 4.60
N ASN A 133 -1.83 -0.16 5.71
CA ASN A 133 -2.05 1.05 6.51
C ASN A 133 -0.73 1.51 7.14
N VAL A 134 -0.62 2.82 7.35
CA VAL A 134 0.39 3.41 8.22
C VAL A 134 -0.38 4.19 9.28
N ARG A 135 -0.62 3.53 10.41
CA ARG A 135 -1.58 3.98 11.42
C ARG A 135 -1.27 5.40 11.93
N LYS A 136 0.00 5.69 12.18
CA LYS A 136 0.47 7.02 12.61
C LYS A 136 0.17 8.12 11.59
N GLN A 137 0.13 7.79 10.31
CA GLN A 137 -0.14 8.71 9.21
C GLN A 137 -1.63 8.78 8.85
N LYS A 138 -2.48 7.94 9.47
CA LYS A 138 -3.92 7.81 9.15
C LYS A 138 -4.18 7.61 7.65
N ALA A 139 -3.29 6.88 6.99
CA ALA A 139 -3.26 6.68 5.55
C ALA A 139 -2.83 5.25 5.21
N ALA A 140 -2.88 4.90 3.93
CA ALA A 140 -2.45 3.59 3.42
C ALA A 140 -1.48 3.76 2.25
N ALA A 141 -0.49 2.88 2.18
CA ALA A 141 0.38 2.71 1.02
C ALA A 141 -0.22 1.64 0.10
N LEU A 142 -0.18 1.90 -1.21
CA LEU A 142 -0.40 0.87 -2.22
C LEU A 142 0.85 -0.02 -2.30
N LEU A 143 0.65 -1.32 -2.14
CA LEU A 143 1.64 -2.34 -2.47
C LEU A 143 1.50 -2.65 -3.96
N PRO A 144 2.52 -2.41 -4.80
CA PRO A 144 2.41 -2.61 -6.23
C PRO A 144 2.30 -4.11 -6.54
N PRO A 145 1.85 -4.47 -7.75
CA PRO A 145 2.04 -5.81 -8.27
C PRO A 145 3.50 -6.25 -8.08
N SER A 146 3.68 -7.34 -7.34
CA SER A 146 4.97 -7.95 -7.05
C SER A 146 4.91 -9.42 -7.40
N CYS A 147 6.02 -9.98 -7.89
CA CYS A 147 6.08 -11.39 -8.21
C CYS A 147 6.41 -12.21 -6.97
N ALA A 148 5.65 -13.28 -6.76
CA ALA A 148 5.98 -14.38 -5.88
C ALA A 148 6.24 -15.64 -6.72
N LEU A 149 7.40 -16.26 -6.51
CA LEU A 149 7.71 -17.61 -6.97
C LEU A 149 7.47 -18.55 -5.80
N ILE A 150 6.78 -19.67 -6.02
CA ILE A 150 6.24 -20.53 -4.98
C ILE A 150 6.55 -21.97 -5.35
N GLU A 151 7.25 -22.69 -4.46
CA GLU A 151 7.40 -24.12 -4.56
C GLU A 151 6.32 -24.79 -3.72
N GLN A 152 5.33 -25.36 -4.41
CA GLN A 152 4.23 -26.02 -3.75
C GLN A 152 4.71 -27.36 -3.14
N GLY A 153 4.52 -27.56 -1.84
CA GLY A 153 4.80 -28.87 -1.24
C GLY A 153 3.73 -29.89 -1.54
N GLN A 154 4.06 -31.17 -1.36
CA GLN A 154 3.10 -32.25 -1.48
C GLN A 154 2.03 -32.15 -0.39
N PRO A 155 0.74 -32.19 -0.73
CA PRO A 155 -0.33 -32.21 0.28
C PRO A 155 -0.33 -33.55 1.04
N ASP A 156 -0.36 -33.48 2.37
CA ASP A 156 -0.59 -34.60 3.27
C ASP A 156 -2.09 -34.76 3.53
N PHE A 157 -2.65 -35.90 3.09
CA PHE A 157 -4.06 -36.23 3.25
C PHE A 157 -4.25 -37.23 4.39
N GLN A 158 -4.96 -36.78 5.43
CA GLN A 158 -5.29 -37.60 6.58
C GLN A 158 -6.77 -37.94 6.54
N PHE A 159 -7.08 -39.20 6.22
CA PHE A 159 -8.45 -39.69 6.13
C PHE A 159 -8.91 -40.22 7.50
N PRO A 160 -10.07 -39.78 8.01
CA PRO A 160 -10.59 -40.26 9.29
C PRO A 160 -11.06 -41.71 9.17
N THR A 161 -11.00 -42.44 10.28
CA THR A 161 -11.49 -43.82 10.38
C THR A 161 -13.02 -43.90 10.61
N GLY A 162 -13.72 -42.76 10.64
CA GLY A 162 -15.17 -42.65 10.86
C GLY A 162 -15.77 -41.43 10.13
N ASP A 163 -16.94 -40.96 10.56
CA ASP A 163 -17.73 -39.91 9.88
C ASP A 163 -17.19 -38.47 10.05
N GLY A 164 -15.88 -38.28 9.94
CA GLY A 164 -15.22 -36.97 10.03
C GLY A 164 -14.80 -36.41 8.66
N PRO A 165 -14.38 -35.13 8.60
CA PRO A 165 -13.73 -34.59 7.41
C PRO A 165 -12.31 -35.15 7.27
N ALA A 166 -11.83 -35.33 6.03
CA ALA A 166 -10.42 -35.48 5.77
C ALA A 166 -9.68 -34.18 6.07
N VAL A 167 -8.49 -34.29 6.65
CA VAL A 167 -7.59 -33.15 6.90
C VAL A 167 -6.56 -33.10 5.80
N ILE A 168 -6.31 -31.90 5.29
CA ILE A 168 -5.33 -31.63 4.25
C ILE A 168 -4.30 -30.68 4.86
N ALA A 169 -3.06 -31.11 5.00
CA ALA A 169 -1.98 -30.24 5.45
C ALA A 169 -0.99 -30.04 4.29
N GLN A 170 -0.60 -28.80 4.03
CA GLN A 170 0.32 -28.50 2.96
C GLN A 170 1.26 -27.38 3.36
N HIS A 171 2.55 -27.69 3.39
CA HIS A 171 3.62 -26.73 3.56
C HIS A 171 4.18 -26.37 2.19
N SER A 172 4.32 -25.09 1.88
CA SER A 172 4.96 -24.61 0.65
C SER A 172 5.94 -23.51 0.99
N GLU A 173 6.94 -23.33 0.14
CA GLU A 173 7.92 -22.25 0.27
C GLU A 173 7.72 -21.23 -0.85
N GLY A 174 8.22 -20.02 -0.64
CA GLY A 174 8.24 -19.05 -1.72
C GLY A 174 9.34 -18.02 -1.59
N GLN A 175 9.36 -17.14 -2.58
CA GLN A 175 10.24 -15.99 -2.62
C GLN A 175 9.61 -14.86 -3.42
N LEU A 176 9.80 -13.63 -2.93
CA LEU A 176 9.61 -12.46 -3.77
C LEU A 176 10.68 -12.45 -4.86
N SER A 177 10.34 -12.00 -6.06
CA SER A 177 11.30 -11.88 -7.16
C SER A 177 11.17 -10.57 -7.88
N TYR A 178 12.23 -9.77 -7.85
CA TYR A 178 12.33 -8.56 -8.66
C TYR A 178 13.77 -8.35 -9.09
N GLN A 179 14.01 -8.44 -10.41
CA GLN A 179 15.33 -8.23 -11.02
C GLN A 179 16.44 -9.09 -10.37
N GLY A 180 16.13 -10.37 -10.12
CA GLY A 180 17.07 -11.33 -9.51
C GLY A 180 17.30 -11.15 -8.01
N ARG A 181 16.48 -10.35 -7.33
CA ARG A 181 16.56 -10.11 -5.88
C ARG A 181 15.29 -10.56 -5.18
N ARG A 182 15.44 -11.03 -3.93
CA ARG A 182 14.34 -11.41 -3.04
C ARG A 182 13.68 -10.18 -2.41
N GLN A 183 12.93 -9.45 -3.22
CA GLN A 183 12.27 -8.20 -2.82
C GLN A 183 11.09 -7.87 -3.73
N THR A 184 10.26 -6.91 -3.31
CA THR A 184 9.25 -6.31 -4.17
C THR A 184 9.86 -5.40 -5.25
N ALA A 185 9.04 -5.04 -6.23
CA ALA A 185 9.31 -3.85 -7.04
C ALA A 185 9.34 -2.59 -6.14
N PRO A 186 10.13 -1.56 -6.48
CA PRO A 186 10.10 -0.28 -5.78
C PRO A 186 8.72 0.36 -5.83
N PHE A 187 8.24 0.86 -4.70
CA PHE A 187 6.94 1.49 -4.58
C PHE A 187 7.00 2.81 -3.85
N LYS A 188 6.06 3.69 -4.19
CA LYS A 188 5.96 5.02 -3.59
C LYS A 188 4.80 5.07 -2.61
N ALA A 189 5.05 5.68 -1.46
CA ALA A 189 4.01 6.08 -0.52
C ALA A 189 4.16 7.56 -0.20
N THR A 190 3.05 8.28 -0.25
CA THR A 190 2.99 9.71 0.07
C THR A 190 2.08 9.93 1.25
N PHE A 191 2.59 10.58 2.29
CA PHE A 191 1.86 10.87 3.52
C PHE A 191 2.03 12.32 3.95
N LEU A 192 1.06 12.83 4.71
CA LEU A 192 1.20 14.10 5.43
C LEU A 192 1.89 13.84 6.76
N THR A 193 3.22 13.86 6.74
CA THR A 193 4.03 13.62 7.92
C THR A 193 3.76 14.72 8.95
N PHE A 194 3.44 14.30 10.18
CA PHE A 194 2.98 15.16 11.28
C PHE A 194 1.73 15.98 10.92
N ASP A 195 0.87 15.50 10.02
CA ASP A 195 -0.38 16.13 9.57
C ASP A 195 -0.23 17.44 8.75
N PHE A 196 1.00 17.86 8.39
CA PHE A 196 1.19 19.10 7.60
C PHE A 196 2.27 19.07 6.51
N VAL A 197 3.26 18.15 6.57
CA VAL A 197 4.32 18.11 5.56
C VAL A 197 4.12 16.93 4.60
N PRO A 198 3.90 17.15 3.30
CA PRO A 198 3.89 16.04 2.36
C PRO A 198 5.28 15.42 2.24
N ALA A 199 5.37 14.13 2.54
CA ALA A 199 6.57 13.33 2.36
C ALA A 199 6.27 12.14 1.46
N THR A 200 7.09 11.95 0.43
CA THR A 200 7.02 10.81 -0.48
C THR A 200 8.26 9.96 -0.32
N ALA A 201 8.10 8.70 0.09
CA ALA A 201 9.17 7.73 0.16
C ALA A 201 9.06 6.74 -1.00
N THR A 202 10.18 6.43 -1.66
CA THR A 202 10.30 5.24 -2.51
C THR A 202 10.96 4.14 -1.70
N MET A 203 10.37 2.95 -1.69
CA MET A 203 10.74 1.86 -0.79
C MET A 203 10.73 0.51 -1.51
N VAL A 204 11.41 -0.46 -0.92
CA VAL A 204 11.31 -1.89 -1.25
C VAL A 204 11.09 -2.69 0.03
N LEU A 205 10.35 -3.79 -0.07
CA LEU A 205 10.31 -4.81 0.98
C LEU A 205 11.31 -5.89 0.60
N GLU A 206 12.37 -6.03 1.38
CA GLU A 206 13.44 -7.01 1.19
C GLU A 206 13.17 -8.23 2.05
N GLN A 207 13.09 -9.42 1.44
CA GLN A 207 12.93 -10.67 2.15
C GLN A 207 14.27 -11.15 2.70
N THR A 208 14.35 -11.27 4.03
CA THR A 208 15.61 -11.59 4.74
C THR A 208 15.69 -13.03 5.22
N GLY A 209 14.69 -13.86 4.93
CA GLY A 209 14.56 -15.24 5.38
C GLY A 209 13.51 -16.01 4.58
N PRO A 210 13.11 -17.22 5.01
CA PRO A 210 12.14 -18.04 4.28
C PRO A 210 10.77 -17.36 4.23
N LEU A 211 10.09 -17.45 3.08
CA LEU A 211 8.65 -17.21 2.99
C LEU A 211 7.99 -18.58 3.02
N THR A 212 7.17 -18.86 4.02
CA THR A 212 6.41 -20.11 4.13
C THR A 212 4.93 -19.87 3.91
N ILE A 213 4.26 -20.87 3.36
CA ILE A 213 2.82 -20.89 3.11
C ILE A 213 2.30 -22.21 3.67
N ASP A 214 1.63 -22.13 4.80
CA ASP A 214 1.12 -23.29 5.54
C ASP A 214 -0.40 -23.31 5.41
N SER A 215 -0.93 -24.31 4.72
CA SER A 215 -2.37 -24.49 4.51
C SER A 215 -2.89 -25.69 5.30
N LEU A 216 -3.97 -25.46 6.04
CA LEU A 216 -4.72 -26.50 6.73
C LEU A 216 -6.15 -26.52 6.21
N GLY A 217 -6.55 -27.65 5.67
CA GLY A 217 -7.86 -27.88 5.07
C GLY A 217 -8.68 -28.93 5.78
N HIS A 218 -9.99 -28.77 5.70
CA HIS A 218 -10.97 -29.79 6.07
C HIS A 218 -11.86 -30.06 4.86
N MET A 219 -11.92 -31.31 4.43
CA MET A 219 -12.72 -31.78 3.31
C MET A 219 -13.79 -32.74 3.80
N ASP A 220 -15.05 -32.39 3.55
CA ASP A 220 -16.17 -33.31 3.75
C ASP A 220 -16.09 -34.45 2.73
N MET A 221 -16.03 -35.70 3.20
CA MET A 221 -15.81 -36.86 2.33
C MET A 221 -17.05 -37.27 1.53
N THR A 222 -18.22 -36.71 1.82
CA THR A 222 -19.49 -37.01 1.13
C THR A 222 -19.81 -36.00 0.04
N THR A 223 -19.53 -34.72 0.30
CA THR A 223 -19.83 -33.60 -0.58
C THR A 223 -18.60 -33.04 -1.29
N PHE A 224 -17.39 -33.43 -0.86
CA PHE A 224 -16.10 -32.85 -1.26
C PHE A 224 -15.98 -31.35 -1.00
N TYR A 225 -16.88 -30.80 -0.18
CA TYR A 225 -16.79 -29.42 0.26
C TYR A 225 -15.53 -29.26 1.11
N THR A 226 -14.68 -28.32 0.71
CA THR A 226 -13.35 -28.13 1.31
C THR A 226 -13.22 -26.71 1.82
N THR A 227 -12.85 -26.55 3.08
CA THR A 227 -12.43 -25.25 3.64
C THR A 227 -10.94 -25.26 3.86
N MET A 228 -10.26 -24.17 3.55
CA MET A 228 -8.81 -23.99 3.73
C MET A 228 -8.55 -22.76 4.62
N ASP A 229 -7.63 -22.90 5.56
CA ASP A 229 -7.06 -21.81 6.34
C ASP A 229 -5.55 -21.80 6.08
N THR A 230 -5.04 -20.70 5.54
CA THR A 230 -3.64 -20.57 5.13
C THR A 230 -2.97 -19.43 5.86
N TYR A 231 -1.78 -19.70 6.40
CA TYR A 231 -0.89 -18.70 6.97
C TYR A 231 0.34 -18.54 6.08
N ILE A 232 0.63 -17.30 5.69
CA ILE A 232 1.85 -16.92 4.99
C ILE A 232 2.73 -16.18 5.98
N ARG A 233 3.97 -16.65 6.13
CA ARG A 233 4.97 -16.06 7.04
C ARG A 233 6.16 -15.60 6.25
N VAL A 234 6.56 -14.34 6.43
CA VAL A 234 7.71 -13.79 5.71
C VAL A 234 8.44 -12.70 6.50
N PRO A 235 9.75 -12.84 6.77
CA PRO A 235 10.56 -11.78 7.35
C PRO A 235 10.91 -10.76 6.27
N LEU A 236 10.30 -9.57 6.37
CA LEU A 236 10.50 -8.46 5.44
C LEU A 236 11.15 -7.27 6.14
N VAL A 237 12.23 -6.76 5.60
CA VAL A 237 12.82 -5.48 6.00
C VAL A 237 12.35 -4.39 5.04
N LEU A 238 11.81 -3.30 5.60
CA LEU A 238 11.41 -2.14 4.80
C LEU A 238 12.63 -1.24 4.58
N LYS A 239 13.03 -1.07 3.33
CA LYS A 239 14.18 -0.24 2.93
C LYS A 239 13.70 0.99 2.18
N VAL A 240 14.14 2.17 2.61
CA VAL A 240 13.86 3.43 1.93
C VAL A 240 15.01 3.75 0.99
N THR A 241 14.71 3.89 -0.30
CA THR A 241 15.72 4.16 -1.32
C THR A 241 15.77 5.62 -1.74
N SER A 242 14.67 6.35 -1.55
CA SER A 242 14.63 7.80 -1.74
C SER A 242 13.52 8.41 -0.91
N LEU A 243 13.72 9.66 -0.48
CA LEU A 243 12.73 10.44 0.24
C LEU A 243 12.60 11.81 -0.41
N THR A 244 11.40 12.36 -0.43
CA THR A 244 11.13 13.73 -0.87
C THR A 244 10.24 14.38 0.18
N VAL A 245 10.69 15.47 0.78
CA VAL A 245 9.97 16.19 1.83
C VAL A 245 9.64 17.58 1.31
N ASN A 246 8.35 17.90 1.24
CA ASN A 246 7.86 19.18 0.70
C ASN A 246 8.44 19.52 -0.69
N GLY A 247 8.56 18.52 -1.56
CA GLY A 247 9.13 18.66 -2.90
C GLY A 247 10.66 18.65 -2.97
N THR A 248 11.36 18.71 -1.84
CA THR A 248 12.83 18.65 -1.79
C THR A 248 13.30 17.19 -1.68
N PRO A 249 14.06 16.67 -2.66
CA PRO A 249 14.66 15.34 -2.56
C PRO A 249 15.70 15.28 -1.44
N LEU A 250 15.65 14.20 -0.68
CA LEU A 250 16.58 13.89 0.39
C LEU A 250 17.20 12.52 0.10
N ASP A 251 18.51 12.48 -0.07
CA ASP A 251 19.26 11.22 -0.14
C ASP A 251 19.37 10.66 1.26
N VAL A 252 18.74 9.51 1.52
CA VAL A 252 18.71 8.86 2.83
C VAL A 252 19.85 7.85 3.00
N GLY A 253 20.70 7.68 1.98
CA GLY A 253 21.77 6.70 1.94
C GLY A 253 21.29 5.28 1.65
N SER A 254 22.22 4.43 1.21
CA SER A 254 21.94 3.05 0.78
C SER A 254 21.59 2.09 1.92
N SER A 255 21.82 2.51 3.17
CA SER A 255 21.64 1.69 4.37
C SER A 255 20.32 1.94 5.10
N CYS A 256 19.52 2.92 4.66
CA CYS A 256 18.29 3.34 5.34
C CYS A 256 17.19 2.25 5.29
N ARG A 257 16.89 1.65 6.44
CA ARG A 257 15.95 0.54 6.56
C ARG A 257 15.39 0.41 7.98
N THR A 258 14.40 -0.46 8.18
CA THR A 258 13.99 -0.88 9.52
C THR A 258 15.11 -1.68 10.21
N SER A 259 15.28 -1.49 11.51
CA SER A 259 16.34 -2.13 12.31
C SER A 259 16.16 -3.64 12.47
N ALA A 260 14.95 -4.13 12.25
CA ALA A 260 14.56 -5.53 12.26
C ALA A 260 13.51 -5.76 11.14
N PRO A 261 13.19 -7.03 10.82
CA PRO A 261 12.02 -7.35 10.01
C PRO A 261 10.73 -6.79 10.61
N LEU A 262 9.73 -6.54 9.76
CA LEU A 262 8.36 -6.30 10.18
C LEU A 262 7.86 -7.51 10.96
N SER A 263 7.04 -7.27 11.99
CA SER A 263 6.48 -8.34 12.82
C SER A 263 4.96 -8.29 12.90
N SER A 264 4.33 -9.45 13.00
CA SER A 264 2.89 -9.62 13.19
C SER A 264 2.61 -10.49 14.42
N PRO A 265 1.43 -10.37 15.04
CA PRO A 265 0.94 -11.41 15.92
C PRO A 265 0.84 -12.73 15.14
N ASP A 266 1.53 -13.78 15.63
CA ASP A 266 1.46 -15.13 15.07
C ASP A 266 0.71 -16.04 16.05
N PRO A 267 -0.41 -16.69 15.63
CA PRO A 267 -1.11 -17.64 16.48
C PRO A 267 -0.24 -18.84 16.89
N GLU A 268 0.84 -19.10 16.15
CA GLU A 268 1.76 -20.23 16.35
C GLU A 268 3.19 -19.74 16.62
N ALA A 269 3.35 -18.62 17.34
CA ALA A 269 4.66 -18.03 17.64
C ALA A 269 5.67 -19.00 18.30
N ALA A 270 5.19 -20.03 19.00
CA ALA A 270 6.05 -21.03 19.63
C ALA A 270 6.79 -21.93 18.62
N SER A 271 6.15 -22.26 17.49
CA SER A 271 6.77 -23.04 16.40
C SER A 271 7.45 -22.16 15.37
N HIS A 272 7.15 -20.86 15.35
CA HIS A 272 7.70 -19.90 14.40
C HIS A 272 8.37 -18.73 15.16
N PRO A 273 9.58 -18.94 15.74
CA PRO A 273 10.27 -17.88 16.44
C PRO A 273 10.89 -16.86 15.48
N GLY A 274 10.93 -15.59 15.89
CA GLY A 274 11.53 -14.49 15.14
C GLY A 274 10.53 -13.42 14.73
N ASP A 275 11.04 -12.33 14.16
CA ASP A 275 10.20 -11.27 13.57
C ASP A 275 9.87 -11.62 12.13
N HIS A 276 8.57 -11.74 11.84
CA HIS A 276 8.03 -11.94 10.49
C HIS A 276 6.63 -11.37 10.37
N LEU A 277 6.27 -11.03 9.13
CA LEU A 277 4.91 -10.70 8.77
C LEU A 277 4.07 -11.99 8.69
N VAL A 278 2.85 -11.95 9.19
CA VAL A 278 1.86 -13.02 9.07
C VAL A 278 0.66 -12.49 8.27
N LEU A 279 0.33 -13.15 7.18
CA LEU A 279 -0.90 -12.94 6.42
C LEU A 279 -1.74 -14.21 6.48
N ARG A 280 -3.04 -14.07 6.75
CA ARG A 280 -4.01 -15.16 6.80
C ARG A 280 -4.98 -15.07 5.63
N GLY A 281 -5.20 -16.20 4.97
CA GLY A 281 -6.21 -16.38 3.95
C GLY A 281 -7.16 -17.51 4.35
N ARG A 282 -8.45 -17.35 4.11
CA ARG A 282 -9.44 -18.42 4.25
C ARG A 282 -10.15 -18.61 2.93
N GLY A 283 -10.31 -19.85 2.50
CA GLY A 283 -10.98 -20.18 1.26
C GLY A 283 -11.88 -21.39 1.37
N GLU A 284 -12.78 -21.51 0.40
CA GLU A 284 -13.77 -22.58 0.31
C GLU A 284 -13.87 -23.05 -1.14
N TYR A 285 -14.02 -24.36 -1.30
CA TYR A 285 -14.14 -25.02 -2.59
C TYR A 285 -15.27 -26.04 -2.55
N ALA A 286 -16.14 -26.00 -3.55
CA ALA A 286 -17.16 -27.00 -3.78
C ALA A 286 -17.01 -27.54 -5.21
N ALA A 287 -17.25 -28.84 -5.39
CA ALA A 287 -17.14 -29.46 -6.70
C ALA A 287 -18.10 -28.79 -7.70
N GLY A 288 -17.54 -28.33 -8.83
CA GLY A 288 -18.30 -27.66 -9.89
C GLY A 288 -18.49 -26.16 -9.72
N GLU A 289 -18.07 -25.58 -8.60
CA GLU A 289 -18.14 -24.15 -8.35
C GLU A 289 -16.73 -23.52 -8.35
N PRO A 290 -16.58 -22.24 -8.73
CA PRO A 290 -15.34 -21.52 -8.50
C PRO A 290 -14.99 -21.47 -7.00
N ALA A 291 -13.70 -21.59 -6.68
CA ALA A 291 -13.22 -21.36 -5.32
C ALA A 291 -13.56 -19.93 -4.86
N THR A 292 -13.87 -19.78 -3.57
CA THR A 292 -14.09 -18.48 -2.94
C THR A 292 -13.06 -18.25 -1.84
N GLY A 293 -12.75 -16.98 -1.55
CA GLY A 293 -11.70 -16.64 -0.59
C GLY A 293 -10.30 -16.96 -1.11
N TYR A 294 -9.38 -17.23 -0.20
CA TYR A 294 -7.99 -17.55 -0.53
C TYR A 294 -7.74 -19.06 -0.53
N ILE A 295 -7.28 -19.57 -1.68
CA ILE A 295 -6.66 -20.89 -1.82
C ILE A 295 -5.38 -20.67 -2.63
N LEU A 296 -4.28 -21.34 -2.26
CA LEU A 296 -2.95 -21.12 -2.85
C LEU A 296 -2.97 -21.08 -4.38
N LEU A 297 -3.67 -22.03 -5.02
CA LEU A 297 -3.75 -22.11 -6.48
C LEU A 297 -4.62 -21.00 -7.10
N SER A 298 -5.80 -20.73 -6.55
CA SER A 298 -6.71 -19.73 -7.13
C SER A 298 -6.37 -18.29 -6.75
N GLY A 299 -5.49 -18.10 -5.76
CA GLY A 299 -5.29 -16.81 -5.12
C GLY A 299 -6.48 -16.42 -4.26
N GLY A 300 -6.60 -15.12 -4.00
CA GLY A 300 -7.65 -14.53 -3.18
C GLY A 300 -7.13 -13.54 -2.12
N PRO A 301 -8.02 -13.08 -1.22
CA PRO A 301 -7.68 -12.10 -0.19
C PRO A 301 -6.92 -12.70 0.98
N LEU A 302 -5.83 -12.03 1.34
CA LEU A 302 -4.96 -12.27 2.48
C LEU A 302 -5.01 -11.04 3.39
N THR A 303 -5.08 -11.25 4.70
CA THR A 303 -5.16 -10.16 5.67
C THR A 303 -4.19 -10.34 6.81
N GLY A 304 -3.67 -9.26 7.36
CA GLY A 304 -2.77 -9.30 8.50
C GLY A 304 -2.57 -7.93 9.13
N GLU A 305 -1.66 -7.87 10.09
CA GLU A 305 -1.27 -6.63 10.74
C GLU A 305 0.26 -6.60 10.89
N ALA A 306 0.89 -5.47 10.59
CA ALA A 306 2.31 -5.27 10.77
C ALA A 306 2.63 -4.29 11.89
N THR A 307 3.70 -4.59 12.61
CA THR A 307 4.47 -3.67 13.41
C THR A 307 5.69 -3.25 12.61
N ILE A 308 5.83 -1.94 12.38
CA ILE A 308 7.00 -1.37 11.71
C ILE A 308 8.04 -1.04 12.80
N PRO A 309 9.23 -1.67 12.81
CA PRO A 309 10.29 -1.36 13.77
C PRO A 309 10.87 0.05 13.56
N ALA A 310 11.77 0.45 14.45
CA ALA A 310 12.54 1.68 14.26
C ALA A 310 13.37 1.64 12.97
N PHE A 311 13.69 2.81 12.43
CA PHE A 311 14.61 2.95 11.31
C PHE A 311 16.06 3.07 11.80
N THR A 312 16.99 2.65 10.94
CA THR A 312 18.43 2.77 11.16
C THR A 312 19.17 3.01 9.85
N GLY A 313 20.30 3.70 9.94
CA GLY A 313 21.21 3.91 8.81
C GLY A 313 20.69 4.91 7.79
N CYS A 314 19.72 5.73 8.19
CA CYS A 314 19.14 6.79 7.38
C CYS A 314 19.89 8.09 7.65
N THR A 315 20.63 8.56 6.66
CA THR A 315 21.42 9.78 6.78
C THR A 315 21.27 10.66 5.55
N SER A 316 21.31 11.98 5.73
CA SER A 316 21.35 12.91 4.61
C SER A 316 22.21 14.11 4.93
N GLY A 317 23.18 14.44 4.07
CA GLY A 317 24.07 15.58 4.29
C GLY A 317 24.86 15.53 5.62
N GLY A 318 25.04 14.35 6.21
CA GLY A 318 25.67 14.16 7.54
C GLY A 318 24.69 14.18 8.72
N GLU A 319 23.42 14.49 8.52
CA GLU A 319 22.38 14.40 9.54
C GLU A 319 21.85 12.97 9.68
N ASN A 320 21.50 12.57 10.92
CA ASN A 320 20.85 11.29 11.19
C ASN A 320 19.31 11.47 11.16
N LEU A 321 18.64 10.71 10.30
CA LEU A 321 17.19 10.75 10.07
C LEU A 321 16.43 9.60 10.75
N ASP A 322 17.13 8.69 11.42
CA ASP A 322 16.58 7.45 12.01
C ASP A 322 15.40 7.77 12.94
N ARG A 323 15.59 8.74 13.85
CA ARG A 323 14.55 9.15 14.81
C ARG A 323 13.36 9.81 14.12
N LEU A 324 13.60 10.58 13.06
CA LEU A 324 12.54 11.27 12.32
C LEU A 324 11.64 10.27 11.60
N LEU A 325 12.24 9.30 10.88
CA LEU A 325 11.49 8.24 10.19
C LEU A 325 10.82 7.28 11.17
N THR A 326 11.48 6.98 12.29
CA THR A 326 10.88 6.17 13.36
C THR A 326 9.66 6.86 13.97
N ALA A 327 9.76 8.17 14.24
CA ALA A 327 8.65 8.93 14.80
C ALA A 327 7.46 8.97 13.84
N SER A 328 7.71 9.09 12.53
CA SER A 328 6.64 9.23 11.53
C SER A 328 5.84 7.95 11.29
N VAL A 329 6.48 6.80 11.10
CA VAL A 329 5.76 5.59 10.61
C VAL A 329 5.87 4.36 11.50
N SER A 330 6.88 4.25 12.36
CA SER A 330 7.11 3.03 13.16
C SER A 330 6.06 2.81 14.24
N GLY A 331 5.70 1.56 14.50
CA GLY A 331 4.75 1.14 15.54
C GLY A 331 3.79 0.03 15.07
N PRO A 332 2.97 -0.51 15.97
CA PRO A 332 2.00 -1.57 15.68
C PRO A 332 0.68 -1.03 15.09
N GLY A 333 -0.21 -1.93 14.68
CA GLY A 333 -1.56 -1.58 14.22
C GLY A 333 -1.67 -1.27 12.73
N ASN A 334 -0.68 -1.66 11.92
CA ASN A 334 -0.69 -1.40 10.48
C ASN A 334 -1.39 -2.56 9.76
N TYR A 335 -2.70 -2.46 9.59
CA TYR A 335 -3.49 -3.46 8.88
C TYR A 335 -3.04 -3.60 7.41
N ILE A 336 -3.01 -4.83 6.91
CA ILE A 336 -2.65 -5.17 5.54
C ILE A 336 -3.78 -6.00 4.94
N LYS A 337 -4.21 -5.62 3.74
CA LYS A 337 -5.06 -6.42 2.87
C LYS A 337 -4.35 -6.60 1.53
N GLN A 338 -3.93 -7.83 1.27
CA GLN A 338 -3.23 -8.24 0.06
C GLN A 338 -4.14 -9.16 -0.75
N ILE A 339 -4.10 -9.02 -2.07
CA ILE A 339 -4.74 -9.94 -3.01
C ILE A 339 -3.63 -10.67 -3.75
N GLN A 340 -3.68 -12.00 -3.71
CA GLN A 340 -2.94 -12.84 -4.63
C GLN A 340 -3.81 -13.14 -5.85
N GLY A 341 -3.24 -13.03 -7.05
CA GLY A 341 -3.91 -13.45 -8.28
C GLY A 341 -3.90 -14.97 -8.46
N GLN A 342 -4.66 -15.45 -9.43
CA GLN A 342 -4.57 -16.84 -9.90
C GLN A 342 -3.11 -17.20 -10.21
N THR A 343 -2.60 -18.28 -9.62
CA THR A 343 -1.23 -18.73 -9.91
C THR A 343 -1.16 -19.40 -11.27
N CYS A 344 -0.01 -19.31 -11.92
CA CYS A 344 0.33 -20.10 -13.10
C CYS A 344 1.21 -21.29 -12.67
N GLY A 345 0.80 -22.50 -13.03
CA GLY A 345 1.60 -23.72 -12.84
C GLY A 345 2.57 -23.89 -14.01
N VAL A 346 3.87 -23.70 -13.76
CA VAL A 346 4.85 -23.49 -14.84
C VAL A 346 5.14 -24.78 -15.62
N ALA A 347 5.26 -25.91 -14.92
CA ALA A 347 5.50 -27.21 -15.55
C ALA A 347 4.23 -27.82 -16.17
N ASN A 348 3.06 -27.49 -15.63
CA ASN A 348 1.76 -28.02 -16.05
C ASN A 348 0.75 -26.88 -16.25
N PRO A 349 0.94 -26.02 -17.27
CA PRO A 349 0.12 -24.84 -17.46
C PRO A 349 -1.31 -25.23 -17.84
N VAL A 350 -2.28 -24.73 -17.08
CA VAL A 350 -3.70 -24.85 -17.41
C VAL A 350 -4.11 -23.66 -18.28
N GLU A 351 -4.95 -23.91 -19.27
CA GLU A 351 -5.46 -22.88 -20.17
C GLU A 351 -6.05 -21.70 -19.39
N GLY A 352 -5.64 -20.48 -19.74
CA GLY A 352 -6.11 -19.25 -19.11
C GLY A 352 -5.44 -18.89 -17.77
N GLN A 353 -4.58 -19.74 -17.20
CA GLN A 353 -3.81 -19.41 -15.98
C GLN A 353 -2.47 -18.77 -16.31
N CYS A 354 -1.86 -19.16 -17.43
CA CYS A 354 -0.54 -18.72 -17.87
C CYS A 354 -0.61 -17.94 -19.18
N THR A 355 0.29 -16.95 -19.35
CA THR A 355 0.64 -16.38 -20.65
C THR A 355 1.51 -17.35 -21.47
N GLU A 356 1.75 -17.06 -22.74
CA GLU A 356 2.64 -17.86 -23.60
C GLU A 356 4.07 -17.96 -23.05
N ASP A 357 4.54 -16.93 -22.33
CA ASP A 357 5.85 -16.89 -21.70
C ASP A 357 5.86 -17.35 -20.25
N LEU A 358 4.83 -18.12 -19.84
CA LEU A 358 4.69 -18.78 -18.55
C LEU A 358 4.66 -17.80 -17.35
N GLN A 359 4.08 -16.62 -17.55
CA GLN A 359 3.73 -15.70 -16.46
C GLN A 359 2.26 -15.89 -16.06
N PRO A 360 1.86 -15.47 -14.84
CA PRO A 360 0.45 -15.45 -14.47
C PRO A 360 -0.35 -14.57 -15.42
N ALA A 361 -1.41 -15.12 -16.02
CA ALA A 361 -2.26 -14.41 -16.96
C ALA A 361 -3.06 -13.27 -16.31
N GLN A 362 -3.28 -13.35 -15.00
CA GLN A 362 -4.09 -12.41 -14.24
C GLN A 362 -3.22 -11.61 -13.27
N ILE A 363 -3.24 -10.29 -13.43
CA ILE A 363 -2.68 -9.35 -12.45
C ILE A 363 -3.82 -8.97 -11.50
N PRO A 364 -3.71 -9.25 -10.18
CA PRO A 364 -4.74 -8.91 -9.22
C PRO A 364 -4.92 -7.40 -9.12
N VAL A 365 -6.11 -6.98 -8.68
CA VAL A 365 -6.43 -5.59 -8.37
C VAL A 365 -6.42 -5.43 -6.85
N PRO A 366 -5.78 -4.38 -6.31
CA PRO A 366 -5.78 -4.15 -4.87
C PRO A 366 -7.19 -3.78 -4.37
N GLU A 367 -7.59 -4.38 -3.26
CA GLU A 367 -8.86 -4.09 -2.60
C GLU A 367 -8.66 -3.31 -1.30
N ARG A 368 -9.56 -2.37 -1.02
CA ARG A 368 -9.57 -1.62 0.25
C ARG A 368 -10.19 -2.41 1.39
#